data_AF-A0AAE0DQK1-F1
#
_entry.id   AF-A0AAE0DQK1-F1
#
_cell.length_a   1.000
_cell.length_b   1.000
_cell.length_c   1.000
_cell.angle_alpha   90.00
_cell.angle_beta   90.00
_cell.angle_gamma   90.00
#
_symmetry.space_group_name_H-M   'P 1'
#
loop_
_entity.id
_entity.type
_entity.pdbx_description
1 polymer ?
#
loop_
_entity_poly.entity_id
_entity_poly.type
_entity_poly.pdbx_seq_one_letter_code
_entity_poly.pdbx_strand_id
1 'polypeptide(L)'
;MATSRWLERRPSMGSRMAKRRMFGMTQRHRGAVVIGLLSNIKSTEQGATPWDTYTFLGQLSDEWGIDGSIIHFPVYGHYFIWSCLLDPSQPENPSTNYQNICIAPLTSVSTIGERSIISSPTLDWEKHSAPINEGPHALYNNLSQVYITYSASSCGTAFYSLGLLTWTGGDPTQEASWTKSPEPVLSSANGNYGSGHNGVFLSPDQSEVWNVFHAEDQYPGGACNSSRYTMAERVYFGTDGTPTFEMAMKLGTVEAGPAGEDGGSVVADPEPP
;
A
#
# COMPACT_ATOMS: atom_id res chain seq x y z
N MET A 1 30.91 -40.54 -45.59
CA MET A 1 32.31 -40.08 -45.82
C MET A 1 32.25 -38.72 -46.49
N ALA A 2 33.09 -37.82 -46.02
CA ALA A 2 33.01 -36.39 -46.22
C ALA A 2 33.20 -35.93 -47.67
N THR A 3 32.49 -34.89 -48.07
CA THR A 3 32.85 -34.05 -49.21
C THR A 3 33.13 -32.62 -48.75
N SER A 4 34.14 -32.07 -49.39
CA SER A 4 34.98 -30.94 -48.99
C SER A 4 34.46 -29.57 -49.42
N ARG A 5 34.85 -28.58 -48.60
CA ARG A 5 34.86 -27.11 -48.77
C ARG A 5 34.96 -26.56 -50.20
N TRP A 6 34.24 -25.48 -50.48
CA TRP A 6 34.71 -24.07 -50.51
C TRP A 6 33.71 -23.22 -51.34
N LEU A 7 33.25 -22.10 -50.80
CA LEU A 7 33.50 -20.74 -51.34
C LEU A 7 32.59 -19.69 -50.67
N GLU A 8 33.24 -18.61 -50.30
CA GLU A 8 32.69 -17.38 -49.74
C GLU A 8 31.69 -16.69 -50.68
N ARG A 9 30.69 -16.02 -50.09
CA ARG A 9 30.14 -14.73 -50.53
C ARG A 9 29.15 -14.21 -49.46
N ARG A 10 29.51 -13.13 -48.77
CA ARG A 10 28.57 -12.08 -48.36
C ARG A 10 28.53 -11.07 -49.51
N PRO A 11 27.39 -10.42 -49.85
CA PRO A 11 26.80 -9.42 -48.97
C PRO A 11 25.28 -9.17 -49.05
N SER A 12 24.83 -8.36 -48.08
CA SER A 12 23.75 -7.37 -48.12
C SER A 12 22.30 -7.77 -47.75
N MET A 13 21.79 -6.93 -46.84
CA MET A 13 20.42 -6.46 -46.59
C MET A 13 19.26 -7.45 -46.53
N GLY A 14 18.62 -7.50 -45.36
CA GLY A 14 17.27 -8.00 -45.21
C GLY A 14 16.77 -7.86 -43.77
N SER A 15 16.07 -6.77 -43.50
CA SER A 15 15.27 -6.61 -42.28
C SER A 15 14.31 -7.79 -42.10
N ARG A 16 14.08 -8.23 -40.87
CA ARG A 16 12.78 -8.77 -40.42
C ARG A 16 12.74 -8.80 -38.89
N MET A 17 12.08 -7.79 -38.33
CA MET A 17 11.44 -7.89 -37.02
C MET A 17 10.52 -9.11 -36.99
N ALA A 18 10.75 -10.01 -36.04
CA ALA A 18 9.80 -11.06 -35.74
C ALA A 18 8.68 -10.47 -34.86
N LYS A 19 7.54 -10.16 -35.48
CA LYS A 19 6.25 -10.02 -34.81
C LYS A 19 5.92 -11.32 -34.08
N ARG A 20 5.80 -11.29 -32.75
CA ARG A 20 5.08 -12.33 -32.00
C ARG A 20 3.66 -11.86 -31.71
N ARG A 21 2.72 -12.73 -32.10
CA ARG A 21 1.27 -12.57 -32.02
C ARG A 21 0.82 -12.59 -30.56
N MET A 22 -0.07 -11.66 -30.21
CA MET A 22 -0.94 -11.75 -29.04
C MET A 22 -1.84 -12.97 -29.17
N PHE A 23 -1.90 -13.79 -28.13
CA PHE A 23 -3.05 -14.62 -27.82
C PHE A 23 -3.81 -13.92 -26.71
N GLY A 24 -5.04 -13.51 -27.01
CA GLY A 24 -5.98 -13.01 -26.01
C GLY A 24 -6.39 -14.13 -25.08
N MET A 25 -6.30 -13.88 -23.78
CA MET A 25 -6.83 -14.74 -22.74
C MET A 25 -7.76 -13.88 -21.88
N THR A 26 -9.00 -14.33 -21.81
CA THR A 26 -10.11 -13.75 -21.07
C THR A 26 -9.75 -13.55 -19.59
N GLN A 27 -9.91 -12.33 -19.08
CA GLN A 27 -9.80 -12.02 -17.65
C GLN A 27 -10.80 -12.88 -16.86
N ARG A 28 -10.29 -13.81 -16.06
CA ARG A 28 -10.97 -14.26 -14.84
C ARG A 28 -10.16 -13.71 -13.69
N HIS A 29 -10.77 -12.82 -12.90
CA HIS A 29 -10.17 -12.25 -11.71
C HIS A 29 -9.96 -13.37 -10.68
N ARG A 30 -8.69 -13.70 -10.39
CA ARG A 30 -8.27 -14.51 -9.26
C ARG A 30 -6.96 -13.90 -8.76
N GLY A 31 -7.09 -13.00 -7.80
CA GLY A 31 -6.00 -12.25 -7.20
C GLY A 31 -5.09 -13.17 -6.40
N ALA A 32 -3.79 -12.89 -6.43
CA ALA A 32 -2.83 -13.53 -5.57
C ALA A 32 -1.68 -12.59 -5.22
N VAL A 33 -1.30 -12.54 -3.95
CA VAL A 33 -0.27 -11.62 -3.44
C VAL A 33 0.80 -12.17 -2.50
N VAL A 34 1.87 -11.42 -2.52
CA VAL A 34 3.06 -11.52 -1.70
C VAL A 34 3.08 -10.23 -0.90
N ILE A 35 3.41 -10.21 0.38
CA ILE A 35 3.68 -8.94 1.05
C ILE A 35 4.87 -8.30 0.26
N GLY A 36 4.74 -7.25 -0.56
CA GLY A 36 3.68 -6.25 -0.68
C GLY A 36 2.74 -6.25 -1.91
N LEU A 37 1.63 -5.52 -1.70
CA LEU A 37 0.48 -5.21 -2.56
C LEU A 37 -0.43 -6.37 -2.95
N LEU A 38 -1.62 -6.44 -2.29
CA LEU A 38 -2.95 -7.05 -2.65
C LEU A 38 -3.35 -8.53 -2.22
N SER A 39 -3.33 -8.91 -0.93
CA SER A 39 -4.02 -10.10 -0.35
C SER A 39 -3.67 -11.56 -0.78
N ASN A 40 -2.47 -12.08 -0.46
CA ASN A 40 -2.26 -13.51 -0.10
C ASN A 40 -1.03 -13.58 0.83
N ILE A 41 -1.04 -14.55 1.75
CA ILE A 41 0.08 -14.76 2.68
C ILE A 41 0.95 -15.89 2.16
N LYS A 42 2.24 -15.59 2.00
CA LYS A 42 3.31 -16.59 1.83
C LYS A 42 4.14 -16.57 3.11
N SER A 43 4.27 -17.70 3.80
CA SER A 43 5.31 -17.81 4.84
C SER A 43 6.60 -18.29 4.22
N THR A 44 7.69 -17.82 4.82
CA THR A 44 8.99 -18.44 4.72
C THR A 44 9.00 -19.67 5.62
N GLU A 45 8.60 -20.84 5.13
CA GLU A 45 8.96 -22.08 5.83
C GLU A 45 10.47 -22.39 5.74
N GLN A 46 11.28 -21.57 5.02
CA GLN A 46 12.72 -21.81 4.88
C GLN A 46 13.61 -20.60 4.48
N GLY A 47 13.10 -19.37 4.44
CA GLY A 47 13.87 -18.25 3.88
C GLY A 47 14.36 -17.23 4.91
N ALA A 48 15.69 -17.08 5.07
CA ALA A 48 16.30 -15.99 5.85
C ALA A 48 16.38 -14.67 5.05
N THR A 49 16.07 -14.71 3.75
CA THR A 49 16.22 -13.59 2.82
C THR A 49 15.00 -13.44 1.91
N PRO A 50 14.75 -12.24 1.34
CA PRO A 50 13.72 -12.02 0.33
C PRO A 50 13.87 -12.85 -0.96
N TRP A 51 15.03 -13.48 -1.16
CA TRP A 51 15.39 -14.22 -2.38
C TRP A 51 15.08 -15.71 -2.30
N ASP A 52 14.62 -16.17 -1.15
CA ASP A 52 14.39 -17.58 -0.89
C ASP A 52 13.11 -18.09 -1.58
N THR A 53 12.88 -19.41 -1.48
CA THR A 53 11.67 -20.02 -2.04
C THR A 53 10.49 -19.82 -1.10
N TYR A 54 9.33 -19.50 -1.68
CA TYR A 54 8.09 -19.26 -0.94
C TYR A 54 7.01 -20.27 -1.33
N THR A 55 6.25 -20.71 -0.34
CA THR A 55 5.02 -21.49 -0.51
C THR A 55 3.80 -20.63 -0.25
N PHE A 56 2.71 -20.90 -0.97
CA PHE A 56 1.42 -20.29 -0.68
C PHE A 56 0.85 -20.95 0.57
N LEU A 57 0.56 -20.16 1.61
CA LEU A 57 0.00 -20.68 2.85
C LEU A 57 -1.52 -20.84 2.80
N GLY A 58 -2.20 -19.86 2.22
CA GLY A 58 -3.65 -19.86 2.22
C GLY A 58 -4.25 -18.50 1.91
N GLN A 59 -5.55 -18.52 1.71
CA GLN A 59 -6.41 -17.36 1.59
C GLN A 59 -7.02 -17.08 2.97
N LEU A 60 -6.96 -15.85 3.44
CA LEU A 60 -7.44 -15.49 4.78
C LEU A 60 -8.96 -15.33 4.89
N SER A 61 -9.63 -14.93 3.79
CA SER A 61 -11.08 -14.75 3.73
C SER A 61 -11.58 -15.05 2.32
N ASP A 62 -12.78 -15.62 2.21
CA ASP A 62 -13.47 -15.88 0.94
C ASP A 62 -14.19 -14.64 0.38
N GLU A 63 -14.32 -13.58 1.18
CA GLU A 63 -14.92 -12.31 0.78
C GLU A 63 -13.95 -11.47 -0.08
N TRP A 64 -14.48 -10.47 -0.79
CA TRP A 64 -13.63 -9.50 -1.46
C TRP A 64 -12.84 -8.70 -0.43
N GLY A 65 -11.53 -8.66 -0.60
CA GLY A 65 -10.66 -7.81 0.19
C GLY A 65 -9.28 -7.68 -0.41
N ILE A 66 -8.63 -6.56 -0.13
CA ILE A 66 -7.29 -6.20 -0.59
C ILE A 66 -6.49 -5.53 0.53
N ASP A 67 -5.22 -5.25 0.29
CA ASP A 67 -4.38 -4.41 1.16
C ASP A 67 -4.24 -4.90 2.61
N GLY A 68 -4.06 -6.21 2.75
CA GLY A 68 -3.82 -6.83 4.05
C GLY A 68 -2.51 -6.39 4.71
N SER A 69 -2.60 -5.99 5.98
CA SER A 69 -1.47 -5.71 6.87
C SER A 69 -1.73 -6.29 8.27
N ILE A 70 -0.71 -6.32 9.12
CA ILE A 70 -0.79 -6.81 10.49
C ILE A 70 -0.62 -5.65 11.46
N ILE A 71 -1.48 -5.63 12.47
CA ILE A 71 -1.40 -4.69 13.60
C ILE A 71 -1.22 -5.46 14.90
N HIS A 72 -0.46 -4.90 15.83
CA HIS A 72 -0.20 -5.46 17.14
C HIS A 72 -0.72 -4.53 18.22
N PHE A 73 -1.45 -5.09 19.18
CA PHE A 73 -1.87 -4.39 20.39
C PHE A 73 -1.17 -5.04 21.59
N PRO A 74 -0.62 -4.25 22.55
CA PRO A 74 0.12 -4.79 23.68
C PRO A 74 -0.64 -5.84 24.51
N VAL A 75 -1.96 -5.69 24.65
CA VAL A 75 -2.82 -6.58 25.45
C VAL A 75 -3.58 -7.58 24.59
N TYR A 76 -4.01 -7.19 23.39
CA TYR A 76 -4.89 -8.01 22.54
C TYR A 76 -4.12 -8.90 21.55
N GLY A 77 -2.81 -8.69 21.36
CA GLY A 77 -2.00 -9.47 20.43
C GLY A 77 -2.13 -8.98 18.99
N HIS A 78 -2.01 -9.91 18.03
CA HIS A 78 -1.99 -9.58 16.60
C HIS A 78 -3.38 -9.66 15.96
N TYR A 79 -3.64 -8.70 15.08
CA TYR A 79 -4.83 -8.64 14.25
C TYR A 79 -4.41 -8.44 12.80
N PHE A 80 -5.23 -8.94 11.89
CA PHE A 80 -5.15 -8.64 10.48
C PHE A 80 -6.07 -7.46 10.20
N ILE A 81 -5.56 -6.45 9.48
CA ILE A 81 -6.33 -5.30 8.98
C ILE A 81 -6.27 -5.30 7.46
N TRP A 82 -7.39 -5.00 6.81
CA TRP A 82 -7.45 -5.01 5.35
C TRP A 82 -8.61 -4.16 4.85
N SER A 83 -8.61 -3.87 3.55
CA SER A 83 -9.72 -3.22 2.88
C SER A 83 -10.75 -4.25 2.42
N CYS A 84 -12.02 -4.06 2.77
CA CYS A 84 -13.09 -5.04 2.57
C CYS A 84 -14.36 -4.39 2.01
N LEU A 85 -15.13 -5.15 1.22
CA LEU A 85 -16.53 -4.82 0.88
C LEU A 85 -17.44 -5.68 1.77
N LEU A 86 -18.62 -5.17 2.14
CA LEU A 86 -19.67 -6.08 2.59
C LEU A 86 -20.32 -6.72 1.36
N ASP A 87 -21.01 -7.85 1.57
CA ASP A 87 -21.60 -8.65 0.49
C ASP A 87 -22.28 -7.77 -0.58
N PRO A 88 -21.72 -7.75 -1.82
CA PRO A 88 -22.27 -6.94 -2.91
C PRO A 88 -23.65 -7.40 -3.37
N SER A 89 -24.16 -8.53 -2.85
CA SER A 89 -25.51 -9.04 -3.08
C SER A 89 -26.61 -8.29 -2.31
N GLN A 90 -26.25 -7.38 -1.39
CA GLN A 90 -27.18 -6.61 -0.56
C GLN A 90 -27.14 -5.09 -0.88
N PRO A 91 -27.49 -4.66 -2.11
CA PRO A 91 -27.33 -3.28 -2.58
C PRO A 91 -28.21 -2.23 -1.86
N GLU A 92 -29.21 -2.65 -1.08
CA GLU A 92 -30.12 -1.78 -0.34
C GLU A 92 -29.54 -1.19 0.95
N ASN A 93 -28.43 -1.72 1.45
CA ASN A 93 -27.72 -1.16 2.60
C ASN A 93 -26.58 -0.27 2.08
N PRO A 94 -26.61 1.06 2.24
CA PRO A 94 -25.61 1.95 1.64
C PRO A 94 -24.17 1.64 2.08
N SER A 95 -23.98 1.04 3.26
CA SER A 95 -22.67 0.59 3.74
C SER A 95 -22.12 -0.62 2.99
N THR A 96 -22.92 -1.35 2.21
CA THR A 96 -22.47 -2.60 1.56
C THR A 96 -21.69 -2.42 0.27
N ASN A 97 -21.86 -1.29 -0.40
CA ASN A 97 -21.05 -0.92 -1.56
C ASN A 97 -19.83 -0.07 -1.20
N TYR A 98 -19.59 0.20 0.09
CA TYR A 98 -18.42 0.95 0.53
C TYR A 98 -17.24 0.02 0.74
N GLN A 99 -16.07 0.48 0.33
CA GLN A 99 -14.81 -0.17 0.65
C GLN A 99 -14.35 0.35 2.02
N ASN A 100 -14.26 -0.55 3.00
CA ASN A 100 -14.10 -0.24 4.42
C ASN A 100 -12.76 -0.75 4.95
N ILE A 101 -12.34 -0.27 6.12
CA ILE A 101 -11.26 -0.92 6.89
C ILE A 101 -11.88 -1.97 7.80
N CYS A 102 -11.49 -3.22 7.56
CA CYS A 102 -11.82 -4.37 8.38
C CYS A 102 -10.66 -4.77 9.29
N ILE A 103 -11.01 -5.44 10.39
CA ILE A 103 -10.09 -6.01 11.36
C ILE A 103 -10.58 -7.40 11.82
N ALA A 104 -9.66 -8.32 12.09
CA ALA A 104 -9.96 -9.62 12.70
C ALA A 104 -8.75 -10.12 13.53
N PRO A 105 -8.96 -10.85 14.63
CA PRO A 105 -7.86 -11.47 15.37
C PRO A 105 -7.03 -12.37 14.45
N LEU A 106 -5.69 -12.27 14.49
CA LEU A 106 -4.80 -13.14 13.73
C LEU A 106 -4.38 -14.32 14.62
N THR A 107 -5.08 -15.45 14.48
CA THR A 107 -4.91 -16.63 15.35
C THR A 107 -3.76 -17.52 14.91
N SER A 108 -3.38 -17.44 13.64
CA SER A 108 -2.16 -18.02 13.08
C SER A 108 -1.67 -17.18 11.90
N VAL A 109 -0.49 -17.47 11.36
CA VAL A 109 0.03 -16.77 10.17
C VAL A 109 -0.89 -16.89 8.94
N SER A 110 -1.85 -17.82 8.92
CA SER A 110 -2.78 -18.05 7.82
C SER A 110 -4.23 -18.21 8.26
N THR A 111 -4.60 -17.74 9.45
CA THR A 111 -5.96 -17.88 9.98
C THR A 111 -6.35 -16.63 10.74
N ILE A 112 -7.49 -16.06 10.37
CA ILE A 112 -8.10 -14.93 11.06
C ILE A 112 -9.40 -15.36 11.75
N GLY A 113 -9.75 -14.67 12.82
CA GLY A 113 -11.03 -14.81 13.52
C GLY A 113 -12.18 -14.10 12.79
N GLU A 114 -13.23 -13.78 13.53
CA GLU A 114 -14.36 -13.04 12.97
C GLU A 114 -13.95 -11.63 12.55
N ARG A 115 -14.44 -11.23 11.38
CA ARG A 115 -14.24 -9.91 10.80
C ARG A 115 -15.15 -8.88 11.46
N SER A 116 -14.60 -7.69 11.70
CA SER A 116 -15.34 -6.50 12.10
C SER A 116 -14.95 -5.32 11.21
N ILE A 117 -15.86 -4.34 11.04
CA ILE A 117 -15.56 -3.06 10.38
C ILE A 117 -15.22 -2.05 11.46
N ILE A 118 -14.11 -1.33 11.28
CA ILE A 118 -13.67 -0.28 12.20
C ILE A 118 -13.62 1.11 11.54
N SER A 119 -13.76 1.19 10.21
CA SER A 119 -13.93 2.46 9.52
C SER A 119 -14.67 2.27 8.20
N SER A 120 -15.66 3.12 7.96
CA SER A 120 -16.33 3.29 6.68
C SER A 120 -16.13 4.71 6.14
N PRO A 121 -16.07 4.91 4.81
CA PRO A 121 -15.94 6.24 4.19
C PRO A 121 -17.21 7.07 4.40
N THR A 122 -17.19 7.93 5.42
CA THR A 122 -18.34 8.77 5.83
C THR A 122 -18.09 10.25 5.57
N LEU A 123 -16.84 10.69 5.63
CA LEU A 123 -16.42 12.08 5.44
C LEU A 123 -16.37 12.42 3.95
N ASP A 124 -16.58 13.68 3.58
CA ASP A 124 -16.69 14.09 2.19
C ASP A 124 -15.39 13.86 1.39
N TRP A 125 -14.24 14.10 2.02
CA TRP A 125 -12.92 13.84 1.42
C TRP A 125 -12.64 12.35 1.18
N GLU A 126 -13.41 11.43 1.78
CA GLU A 126 -13.27 9.97 1.60
C GLU A 126 -14.05 9.44 0.39
N LYS A 127 -14.84 10.29 -0.28
CA LYS A 127 -15.88 9.88 -1.25
C LYS A 127 -15.70 10.49 -2.65
N HIS A 128 -14.55 11.08 -2.97
CA HIS A 128 -14.31 11.60 -4.31
C HIS A 128 -14.21 10.45 -5.31
N SER A 129 -15.09 10.48 -6.33
CA SER A 129 -15.30 9.45 -7.35
C SER A 129 -15.87 8.11 -6.83
N ALA A 130 -15.43 7.65 -5.65
CA ALA A 130 -15.99 6.47 -4.97
C ALA A 130 -15.78 6.55 -3.44
N PRO A 131 -16.68 5.97 -2.64
CA PRO A 131 -16.54 5.85 -1.19
C PRO A 131 -15.55 4.73 -0.84
N ILE A 132 -14.30 5.10 -0.57
CA ILE A 132 -13.21 4.14 -0.37
C ILE A 132 -12.44 4.46 0.92
N ASN A 133 -12.19 3.43 1.72
CA ASN A 133 -11.11 3.34 2.70
C ASN A 133 -10.28 2.07 2.37
N GLU A 134 -9.00 2.23 2.05
CA GLU A 134 -8.11 1.13 1.64
C GLU A 134 -6.68 1.33 2.16
N GLY A 135 -5.74 0.44 1.79
CA GLY A 135 -4.34 0.56 2.19
C GLY A 135 -4.09 0.75 3.69
N PRO A 136 -4.74 -0.01 4.62
CA PRO A 136 -4.52 0.20 6.04
C PRO A 136 -3.09 -0.18 6.45
N HIS A 137 -2.41 0.72 7.16
CA HIS A 137 -1.06 0.47 7.68
C HIS A 137 -0.97 0.87 9.15
N ALA A 138 -0.38 0.00 9.97
CA ALA A 138 -0.21 0.26 11.40
C ALA A 138 0.95 1.22 11.64
N LEU A 139 0.75 2.16 12.56
CA LEU A 139 1.76 3.11 13.02
C LEU A 139 1.77 3.11 14.55
N TYR A 140 2.96 3.15 15.13
CA TYR A 140 3.16 3.16 16.57
C TYR A 140 4.09 4.29 16.95
N ASN A 141 3.88 4.87 18.13
CA ASN A 141 4.80 5.82 18.73
C ASN A 141 5.52 5.24 19.95
N ASN A 142 6.41 6.02 20.54
CA ASN A 142 7.15 5.63 21.75
C ASN A 142 6.29 5.57 23.03
N LEU A 143 5.03 6.04 22.98
CA LEU A 143 4.07 5.96 24.08
C LEU A 143 3.18 4.71 24.00
N SER A 144 3.47 3.79 23.08
CA SER A 144 2.66 2.59 22.81
C SER A 144 1.23 2.90 22.34
N GLN A 145 0.99 4.09 21.79
CA GLN A 145 -0.27 4.40 21.12
C GLN A 145 -0.27 3.74 19.74
N VAL A 146 -1.46 3.30 19.32
CA VAL A 146 -1.68 2.54 18.10
C VAL A 146 -2.52 3.36 17.14
N TYR A 147 -2.01 3.53 15.93
CA TYR A 147 -2.65 4.25 14.85
C TYR A 147 -2.78 3.35 13.63
N ILE A 148 -3.78 3.62 12.80
CA ILE A 148 -3.90 3.07 11.44
C ILE A 148 -3.97 4.24 10.47
N THR A 149 -2.98 4.37 9.59
CA THR A 149 -3.18 5.17 8.38
C THR A 149 -3.99 4.35 7.37
N TYR A 150 -4.80 5.02 6.58
CA TYR A 150 -5.53 4.40 5.47
C TYR A 150 -5.68 5.41 4.34
N SER A 151 -5.86 4.94 3.12
CA SER A 151 -6.13 5.81 1.98
C SER A 151 -7.61 5.93 1.72
N ALA A 152 -8.06 7.09 1.24
CA ALA A 152 -9.46 7.28 0.89
C ALA A 152 -9.66 7.96 -0.46
N SER A 153 -10.91 7.96 -0.94
CA SER A 153 -11.29 8.33 -2.31
C SER A 153 -10.68 7.41 -3.38
N SER A 154 -11.08 7.58 -4.64
CA SER A 154 -10.50 6.78 -5.73
C SER A 154 -9.06 7.21 -6.04
N CYS A 155 -8.16 6.23 -6.16
CA CYS A 155 -6.77 6.41 -6.65
C CYS A 155 -6.69 7.08 -8.03
N GLY A 156 -7.78 7.09 -8.81
CA GLY A 156 -7.85 7.80 -10.08
C GLY A 156 -8.01 9.32 -9.94
N THR A 157 -8.00 9.85 -8.72
CA THR A 157 -8.22 11.26 -8.42
C THR A 157 -7.04 11.88 -7.66
N ALA A 158 -6.82 13.18 -7.81
CA ALA A 158 -5.88 13.94 -6.98
C ALA A 158 -6.37 14.10 -5.52
N PHE A 159 -7.57 13.60 -5.20
CA PHE A 159 -8.10 13.60 -3.84
C PHE A 159 -7.75 12.32 -3.07
N TYR A 160 -7.07 11.36 -3.72
CA TYR A 160 -6.49 10.22 -3.01
C TYR A 160 -5.51 10.72 -1.95
N SER A 161 -5.78 10.36 -0.70
CA SER A 161 -5.17 10.98 0.48
C SER A 161 -5.18 10.02 1.66
N LEU A 162 -4.30 10.24 2.64
CA LEU A 162 -4.25 9.44 3.86
C LEU A 162 -5.15 9.99 4.95
N GLY A 163 -5.99 9.15 5.54
CA GLY A 163 -6.64 9.33 6.83
C GLY A 163 -5.86 8.67 7.97
N LEU A 164 -6.34 8.91 9.19
CA LEU A 164 -5.77 8.36 10.41
C LEU A 164 -6.89 7.89 11.35
N LEU A 165 -6.81 6.64 11.80
CA LEU A 165 -7.58 6.11 12.93
C LEU A 165 -6.65 6.02 14.14
N THR A 166 -7.10 6.53 15.28
CA THR A 166 -6.39 6.44 16.56
C THR A 166 -7.12 5.48 17.47
N TRP A 167 -6.45 4.43 17.94
CA TRP A 167 -7.04 3.53 18.93
C TRP A 167 -7.05 4.20 20.30
N THR A 168 -8.23 4.33 20.91
CA THR A 168 -8.44 5.00 22.19
C THR A 168 -8.56 4.04 23.37
N GLY A 169 -8.30 2.75 23.13
CA GLY A 169 -8.45 1.67 24.10
C GLY A 169 -9.74 0.88 23.91
N GLY A 170 -9.93 -0.17 24.71
CA GLY A 170 -11.05 -1.09 24.54
C GLY A 170 -10.80 -2.16 23.47
N ASP A 171 -11.83 -2.95 23.16
CA ASP A 171 -11.73 -4.02 22.18
C ASP A 171 -11.46 -3.45 20.76
N PRO A 172 -10.31 -3.77 20.12
CA PRO A 172 -9.94 -3.19 18.84
C PRO A 172 -10.87 -3.59 17.68
N THR A 173 -11.73 -4.60 17.86
CA THR A 173 -12.75 -4.98 16.86
C THR A 173 -13.97 -4.06 16.86
N GLN A 174 -14.13 -3.22 17.89
CA GLN A 174 -15.25 -2.29 18.01
C GLN A 174 -14.90 -0.95 17.37
N GLU A 175 -15.76 -0.45 16.49
CA GLU A 175 -15.62 0.88 15.88
C GLU A 175 -15.46 1.99 16.93
N ALA A 176 -16.17 1.89 18.06
CA ALA A 176 -16.11 2.85 19.17
C ALA A 176 -14.75 2.94 19.87
N SER A 177 -13.86 1.96 19.66
CA SER A 177 -12.48 1.97 20.16
C SER A 177 -11.53 2.81 19.29
N TRP A 178 -12.05 3.42 18.21
CA TRP A 178 -11.28 4.18 17.24
C TRP A 178 -11.83 5.60 17.10
N THR A 179 -10.92 6.57 17.04
CA THR A 179 -11.22 7.94 16.64
C THR A 179 -10.65 8.20 15.26
N LYS A 180 -11.51 8.63 14.33
CA LYS A 180 -11.13 9.00 12.96
C LYS A 180 -10.76 10.48 12.89
N SER A 181 -9.65 10.80 12.23
CA SER A 181 -9.30 12.20 11.90
C SER A 181 -10.34 12.83 10.98
N PRO A 182 -10.83 14.06 11.27
CA PRO A 182 -11.83 14.71 10.43
C PRO A 182 -11.28 15.14 9.06
N GLU A 183 -9.97 15.34 8.95
CA GLU A 183 -9.28 15.77 7.73
C GLU A 183 -8.14 14.80 7.37
N PRO A 184 -7.71 14.75 6.10
CA PRO A 184 -6.54 13.97 5.71
C PRO A 184 -5.27 14.39 6.43
N VAL A 185 -4.42 13.43 6.79
CA VAL A 185 -3.09 13.66 7.35
C VAL A 185 -2.00 13.79 6.28
N LEU A 186 -2.24 13.28 5.07
CA LEU A 186 -1.41 13.51 3.87
C LEU A 186 -2.33 13.69 2.66
N SER A 187 -2.03 14.66 1.81
CA SER A 187 -2.78 14.94 0.59
C SER A 187 -1.85 15.49 -0.50
N SER A 188 -2.39 15.67 -1.70
CA SER A 188 -1.68 16.26 -2.84
C SER A 188 -1.00 17.58 -2.48
N ALA A 189 0.27 17.71 -2.82
CA ALA A 189 1.06 18.91 -2.55
C ALA A 189 2.22 19.05 -3.54
N ASN A 190 2.65 20.28 -3.79
CA ASN A 190 3.89 20.59 -4.52
C ASN A 190 4.03 19.99 -5.94
N GLY A 191 2.91 19.72 -6.62
CA GLY A 191 2.90 19.07 -7.93
C GLY A 191 2.86 17.54 -7.87
N ASN A 192 2.77 16.97 -6.67
CA ASN A 192 2.55 15.55 -6.42
C ASN A 192 1.07 15.36 -6.04
N TYR A 193 0.38 14.53 -6.80
CA TYR A 193 -1.06 14.35 -6.75
C TYR A 193 -1.41 12.94 -6.29
N GLY A 194 -2.51 12.80 -5.55
CA GLY A 194 -3.04 11.51 -5.12
C GLY A 194 -2.10 10.76 -4.17
N SER A 195 -1.55 11.44 -3.16
CA SER A 195 -0.55 10.86 -2.25
C SER A 195 -1.19 9.88 -1.26
N GLY A 196 -0.82 8.59 -1.31
CA GLY A 196 -1.40 7.58 -0.44
C GLY A 196 -0.81 6.17 -0.53
N HIS A 197 -1.58 5.19 -0.04
CA HIS A 197 -1.26 3.78 0.14
C HIS A 197 0.13 3.57 0.74
N ASN A 198 0.27 4.02 1.98
CA ASN A 198 1.57 4.15 2.59
C ASN A 198 2.07 2.88 3.28
N GLY A 199 3.36 2.90 3.58
CA GLY A 199 3.98 2.10 4.62
C GLY A 199 4.78 3.01 5.55
N VAL A 200 5.25 2.46 6.66
CA VAL A 200 6.10 3.17 7.60
C VAL A 200 7.34 2.34 7.90
N PHE A 201 8.49 3.00 8.00
CA PHE A 201 9.75 2.39 8.40
C PHE A 201 10.53 3.30 9.34
N LEU A 202 11.51 2.72 10.05
CA LEU A 202 12.42 3.47 10.90
C LEU A 202 13.69 3.80 10.12
N SER A 203 14.31 4.93 10.43
CA SER A 203 15.67 5.22 9.99
C SER A 203 16.66 4.13 10.46
N PRO A 204 17.81 3.95 9.80
CA PRO A 204 18.80 2.96 10.22
C PRO A 204 19.24 3.04 11.69
N ASP A 205 19.37 4.24 12.24
CA ASP A 205 19.70 4.46 13.65
C ASP A 205 18.48 4.40 14.60
N GLN A 206 17.28 4.15 14.05
CA GLN A 206 15.98 4.05 14.74
C GLN A 206 15.52 5.33 15.44
N SER A 207 16.13 6.48 15.13
CA SER A 207 15.77 7.76 15.74
C SER A 207 14.58 8.46 15.06
N GLU A 208 14.24 8.07 13.83
CA GLU A 208 13.22 8.71 13.01
C GLU A 208 12.22 7.70 12.45
N VAL A 209 10.99 8.17 12.25
CA VAL A 209 9.92 7.42 11.58
C VAL A 209 9.68 8.07 10.22
N TRP A 210 9.62 7.24 9.18
CA TRP A 210 9.47 7.67 7.80
C TRP A 210 8.23 7.04 7.18
N ASN A 211 7.46 7.85 6.49
CA ASN A 211 6.29 7.47 5.72
C ASN A 211 6.69 7.28 4.26
N VAL A 212 6.60 6.05 3.75
CA VAL A 212 6.76 5.76 2.31
C VAL A 212 5.39 5.68 1.67
N PHE A 213 5.17 6.36 0.56
CA PHE A 213 3.86 6.44 -0.11
C PHE A 213 4.05 6.62 -1.61
N HIS A 214 2.98 6.45 -2.39
CA HIS A 214 3.03 6.79 -3.81
C HIS A 214 2.39 8.15 -4.09
N ALA A 215 2.82 8.80 -5.16
CA ALA A 215 2.21 10.01 -5.71
C ALA A 215 2.31 10.02 -7.26
N GLU A 216 1.72 11.03 -7.89
CA GLU A 216 1.65 11.23 -9.34
C GLU A 216 2.02 12.68 -9.70
N ASP A 217 2.83 12.93 -10.73
CA ASP A 217 3.25 14.30 -11.13
C ASP A 217 2.87 14.68 -12.57
N GLN A 218 2.59 13.70 -13.44
CA GLN A 218 2.25 13.90 -14.85
C GLN A 218 0.76 14.20 -15.04
N TYR A 219 -0.09 13.66 -14.15
CA TYR A 219 -1.54 13.81 -14.22
C TYR A 219 -2.09 14.62 -13.03
N PRO A 220 -2.31 15.94 -13.17
CA PRO A 220 -2.86 16.79 -12.10
C PRO A 220 -4.25 16.38 -11.60
N GLY A 221 -4.98 15.57 -12.36
CA GLY A 221 -6.24 14.99 -11.95
C GLY A 221 -6.10 13.73 -11.09
N GLY A 222 -4.89 13.22 -10.87
CA GLY A 222 -4.59 11.91 -10.29
C GLY A 222 -4.55 10.78 -11.33
N ALA A 223 -3.98 9.65 -10.95
CA ALA A 223 -3.87 8.48 -11.80
C ALA A 223 -3.81 7.19 -10.98
N CYS A 224 -4.57 6.17 -11.39
CA CYS A 224 -4.48 4.83 -10.84
C CYS A 224 -3.81 3.87 -11.83
N ASN A 225 -2.63 4.25 -12.29
CA ASN A 225 -1.85 3.46 -13.26
C ASN A 225 -0.35 3.43 -12.85
N SER A 226 0.51 3.02 -13.78
CA SER A 226 1.96 2.85 -13.58
C SER A 226 2.77 4.15 -13.57
N SER A 227 2.17 5.32 -13.78
CA SER A 227 2.85 6.62 -13.69
C SER A 227 3.09 7.06 -12.24
N ARG A 228 2.41 6.44 -11.27
CA ARG A 228 2.65 6.69 -9.85
C ARG A 228 4.07 6.24 -9.46
N TYR A 229 4.77 7.07 -8.71
CA TYR A 229 6.11 6.82 -8.19
C TYR A 229 6.11 6.84 -6.67
N THR A 230 7.17 6.29 -6.07
CA THR A 230 7.32 6.20 -4.61
C THR A 230 8.04 7.44 -4.08
N MET A 231 7.58 7.95 -2.94
CA MET A 231 8.19 9.02 -2.16
C MET A 231 8.35 8.55 -0.71
N ALA A 232 9.27 9.19 0.03
CA ALA A 232 9.40 8.98 1.47
C ALA A 232 9.63 10.31 2.17
N GLU A 233 8.86 10.57 3.23
CA GLU A 233 8.89 11.82 4.01
C GLU A 233 8.82 11.50 5.51
N ARG A 234 9.26 12.40 6.39
CA ARG A 234 9.29 12.11 7.83
C ARG A 234 7.90 12.17 8.47
N VAL A 235 7.74 11.41 9.54
CA VAL A 235 6.63 11.52 10.48
C VAL A 235 7.17 12.01 11.81
N TYR A 236 6.70 13.17 12.24
CA TYR A 236 7.00 13.70 13.57
C TYR A 236 5.91 13.28 14.56
N PHE A 237 6.29 13.21 15.83
CA PHE A 237 5.34 12.95 16.91
C PHE A 237 5.31 14.13 17.86
N GLY A 238 4.11 14.64 18.12
CA GLY A 238 3.89 15.65 19.15
C GLY A 238 4.19 15.10 20.56
N THR A 239 4.24 15.98 21.56
CA THR A 239 4.44 15.57 22.96
C THR A 239 3.28 14.71 23.50
N ASP A 240 2.10 14.82 22.89
CA ASP A 240 0.92 14.01 23.15
C ASP A 240 0.93 12.66 22.38
N GLY A 241 1.97 12.44 21.57
CA GLY A 241 2.15 11.27 20.73
C GLY A 241 1.41 11.31 19.40
N THR A 242 0.71 12.39 19.05
CA THR A 242 -0.02 12.49 17.79
C THR A 242 0.96 12.59 16.60
N PRO A 243 0.84 11.73 15.57
CA PRO A 243 1.70 11.79 14.40
C PRO A 243 1.34 12.98 13.49
N THR A 244 2.35 13.66 12.99
CA THR A 244 2.27 14.70 11.97
C THR A 244 3.10 14.26 10.78
N PHE A 245 2.45 14.09 9.64
CA PHE A 245 3.10 13.68 8.40
C PHE A 245 3.60 14.91 7.66
N GLU A 246 4.83 14.87 7.19
CA GLU A 246 5.30 15.85 6.22
C GLU A 246 4.48 15.76 4.93
N MET A 247 4.28 16.91 4.28
CA MET A 247 3.64 16.97 2.98
C MET A 247 4.55 16.39 1.91
N ALA A 248 3.99 15.92 0.78
CA ALA A 248 4.80 15.48 -0.35
C ALA A 248 5.64 16.66 -0.90
N MET A 249 6.96 16.59 -0.75
CA MET A 249 7.86 17.67 -1.12
C MET A 249 8.02 17.77 -2.63
N LYS A 250 8.30 18.98 -3.13
CA LYS A 250 8.45 19.19 -4.57
C LYS A 250 9.58 18.30 -5.11
N LEU A 251 9.35 17.59 -6.22
CA LEU A 251 10.42 16.85 -6.89
C LEU A 251 11.65 17.74 -7.16
N GLY A 252 12.83 17.19 -6.94
CA GLY A 252 14.11 17.90 -6.97
C GLY A 252 14.43 18.71 -5.72
N THR A 253 13.59 18.68 -4.68
CA THR A 253 13.97 19.20 -3.35
C THR A 253 15.07 18.31 -2.77
N VAL A 254 16.07 18.94 -2.15
CA VAL A 254 17.17 18.25 -1.48
C VAL A 254 16.85 18.17 0.00
N GLU A 255 16.79 16.95 0.53
CA GLU A 255 16.45 16.70 1.93
C GLU A 255 17.50 15.82 2.60
N ALA A 256 17.55 15.88 3.92
CA ALA A 256 18.35 14.95 4.68
C ALA A 256 17.67 13.57 4.61
N GLY A 257 18.41 12.56 4.15
CA GLY A 257 17.93 11.19 4.20
C GLY A 257 17.67 10.69 5.63
N PRO A 258 17.14 9.47 5.78
CA PRO A 258 16.97 8.83 7.07
C PRO A 258 18.26 8.81 7.91
N ALA A 259 18.15 9.18 9.18
CA ALA A 259 19.32 9.23 10.07
C ALA A 259 20.02 7.87 10.22
N GLY A 260 21.36 7.89 10.22
CA GLY A 260 22.17 6.67 10.30
C GLY A 260 22.43 5.98 8.95
N GLU A 261 21.98 6.55 7.82
CA GLU A 261 22.47 6.13 6.51
C GLU A 261 23.93 6.56 6.32
N ASP A 262 24.80 5.61 5.97
CA ASP A 262 26.21 5.87 5.64
C ASP A 262 26.33 6.59 4.27
N GLY A 263 26.07 7.90 4.27
CA GLY A 263 26.47 8.84 3.21
C GLY A 263 25.39 9.31 2.24
N GLY A 264 24.90 10.55 2.44
CA GLY A 264 24.37 11.40 1.37
C GLY A 264 22.99 11.99 1.64
N SER A 265 22.81 13.27 1.31
CA SER A 265 21.50 13.88 1.11
C SER A 265 20.74 13.12 0.02
N VAL A 266 19.46 12.83 0.25
CA VAL A 266 18.59 12.18 -0.74
C VAL A 266 17.92 13.27 -1.57
N VAL A 267 17.85 13.08 -2.89
CA VAL A 267 17.08 13.94 -3.79
C VAL A 267 15.78 13.22 -4.09
N ALA A 268 14.65 13.91 -3.97
CA ALA A 268 13.37 13.40 -4.45
C ALA A 268 13.41 13.34 -6.00
N ASP A 269 13.91 12.24 -6.54
CA ASP A 269 14.07 12.01 -7.98
C ASP A 269 12.95 11.12 -8.52
N PRO A 270 12.35 11.45 -9.68
CA PRO A 270 11.60 10.47 -10.44
C PRO A 270 12.60 9.49 -11.07
N GLU A 271 12.50 8.20 -10.75
CA GLU A 271 13.29 7.19 -11.47
C GLU A 271 13.06 7.34 -13.00
N PRO A 272 14.10 7.17 -13.83
CA PRO A 272 13.95 7.24 -15.28
C PRO A 272 13.17 6.03 -15.81
N PRO A 273 12.51 6.17 -16.98
CA PRO A 273 11.56 5.20 -17.54
C PRO A 273 12.16 3.85 -17.96
#